data_AF-A0A926TCN4-F1
#
_entry.id   AF-A0A926TCN4-F1
#
_cell.length_a   1.000
_cell.length_b   1.000
_cell.length_c   1.000
_cell.angle_alpha   90.00
_cell.angle_beta   90.00
_cell.angle_gamma   90.00
#
_symmetry.space_group_name_H-M   'P 1'
#
loop_
_entity.id
_entity.type
_entity.pdbx_description
1 polymer ?
#
loop_
_entity_poly.entity_id
_entity_poly.type
_entity_poly.pdbx_seq_one_letter_code
_entity_poly.pdbx_strand_id
1 'polypeptide(L)'
;MPNIRNVTSLSFSTLAAIAGLHGLGLPGLAVQAESTSPIGSKPDGTTQVMVAQAQPLGVAPASRVKIFLPRNPGQQNNLSHVEPVWRQPANSGVAQFAIGQVIAGPTQQEKQLGFSAPITLKGSSNCGKDFTLAITSGLARLQFCKQVASAGVGDDARAISSVNATLKQFPAIRSIVILDQNGNCLGDMSGQNRCLRR
;
A
#
# COMPACT_ATOMS: atom_id res chain seq x y z
N MET A 1 -23.91 -51.83 -4.99
CA MET A 1 -25.04 -51.73 -4.04
C MET A 1 -24.96 -50.38 -3.34
N PRO A 2 -26.07 -49.63 -3.21
CA PRO A 2 -26.06 -48.15 -3.09
C PRO A 2 -26.37 -47.62 -1.68
N ASN A 3 -25.99 -46.37 -1.39
CA ASN A 3 -26.77 -45.37 -0.62
C ASN A 3 -25.95 -44.07 -0.51
N ILE A 4 -26.19 -43.01 -1.29
CA ILE A 4 -27.20 -41.95 -1.12
C ILE A 4 -27.33 -41.48 0.34
N ARG A 5 -26.81 -40.29 0.65
CA ARG A 5 -27.56 -39.27 1.42
C ARG A 5 -27.23 -37.86 0.91
N ASN A 6 -28.15 -37.41 0.07
CA ASN A 6 -28.47 -36.03 -0.23
C ASN A 6 -28.87 -35.33 1.08
N VAL A 7 -28.35 -34.15 1.37
CA VAL A 7 -28.95 -33.25 2.37
C VAL A 7 -29.07 -31.86 1.77
N THR A 8 -30.20 -31.64 1.14
CA THR A 8 -30.74 -30.33 0.79
C THR A 8 -31.11 -29.62 2.09
N SER A 9 -30.54 -28.44 2.35
CA SER A 9 -31.10 -27.50 3.32
C SER A 9 -31.33 -26.16 2.62
N LEU A 10 -32.59 -25.94 2.27
CA LEU A 10 -33.15 -24.64 1.95
C LEU A 10 -33.59 -24.00 3.27
N SER A 11 -33.29 -22.72 3.46
CA SER A 11 -34.07 -21.87 4.35
C SER A 11 -34.11 -20.44 3.84
N PHE A 12 -35.29 -19.87 4.01
CA PHE A 12 -35.85 -18.70 3.37
C PHE A 12 -35.63 -17.42 4.18
N SER A 13 -35.95 -16.29 3.52
CA SER A 13 -36.41 -15.02 4.09
C SER A 13 -35.30 -14.10 4.62
N THR A 14 -35.26 -12.81 4.26
CA THR A 14 -36.39 -11.88 4.25
C THR A 14 -36.12 -10.71 3.30
N LEU A 15 -37.14 -10.31 2.53
CA LEU A 15 -37.21 -9.01 1.85
C LEU A 15 -37.23 -7.89 2.89
N ALA A 16 -36.46 -6.83 2.67
CA ALA A 16 -36.75 -5.51 3.22
C ALA A 16 -36.87 -4.53 2.05
N ALA A 17 -38.11 -4.14 1.76
CA ALA A 17 -38.44 -3.03 0.89
C ALA A 17 -38.09 -1.71 1.60
N ILE A 18 -37.35 -0.83 0.94
CA ILE A 18 -37.22 0.56 1.37
C ILE A 18 -37.74 1.42 0.22
N ALA A 19 -39.02 1.77 0.31
CA ALA A 19 -39.61 2.88 -0.40
C ALA A 19 -39.34 4.14 0.41
N GLY A 20 -38.63 5.10 -0.18
CA GLY A 20 -38.30 6.38 0.41
C GLY A 20 -38.11 7.41 -0.69
N LEU A 21 -39.24 7.84 -1.26
CA LEU A 21 -39.38 8.87 -2.26
C LEU A 21 -39.39 10.25 -1.56
N HIS A 22 -39.01 11.29 -2.30
CA HIS A 22 -39.16 12.75 -2.08
C HIS A 22 -37.92 13.53 -1.63
N GLY A 23 -37.49 14.42 -2.53
CA GLY A 23 -36.48 15.44 -2.31
C GLY A 23 -36.17 16.23 -3.58
N LEU A 24 -37.21 16.82 -4.18
CA LEU A 24 -37.11 17.82 -5.25
C LEU A 24 -36.48 19.11 -4.71
N GLY A 25 -35.55 19.70 -5.45
CA GLY A 25 -35.01 21.04 -5.20
C GLY A 25 -33.73 21.27 -6.00
N LEU A 26 -33.81 21.64 -7.28
CA LEU A 26 -33.86 23.01 -7.82
C LEU A 26 -32.51 23.38 -8.49
N PRO A 27 -32.52 24.28 -9.48
CA PRO A 27 -31.58 24.28 -10.60
C PRO A 27 -30.48 25.34 -10.48
N GLY A 28 -29.47 25.19 -11.35
CA GLY A 28 -28.85 26.32 -12.02
C GLY A 28 -27.73 27.01 -11.26
N LEU A 29 -26.52 26.93 -11.81
CA LEU A 29 -25.86 28.11 -12.38
C LEU A 29 -24.70 27.62 -13.27
N ALA A 30 -24.87 27.80 -14.58
CA ALA A 30 -23.76 27.77 -15.50
C ALA A 30 -22.99 29.08 -15.34
N VAL A 31 -21.69 28.99 -15.04
CA VAL A 31 -20.77 30.12 -15.18
C VAL A 31 -19.94 29.87 -16.43
N GLN A 32 -20.31 30.58 -17.49
CA GLN A 32 -19.45 30.89 -18.62
C GLN A 32 -18.61 32.11 -18.24
N ALA A 33 -17.30 32.06 -18.51
CA ALA A 33 -16.43 33.22 -18.64
C ALA A 33 -15.34 32.78 -19.63
N GLU A 34 -15.54 33.04 -20.93
CA GLU A 34 -15.09 34.24 -21.66
C GLU A 34 -13.57 34.25 -21.90
N SER A 35 -13.22 33.78 -23.10
CA SER A 35 -12.02 34.16 -23.82
C SER A 35 -12.02 35.68 -24.02
N THR A 36 -10.95 36.34 -23.59
CA THR A 36 -10.62 37.66 -24.11
C THR A 36 -9.10 37.79 -24.18
N SER A 37 -8.59 37.74 -25.41
CA SER A 37 -7.27 38.28 -25.74
C SER A 37 -7.38 39.80 -25.87
N PRO A 38 -6.39 40.56 -25.39
CA PRO A 38 -6.07 41.85 -25.98
C PRO A 38 -4.70 41.86 -26.66
N ILE A 39 -4.72 42.56 -27.78
CA ILE A 39 -3.64 42.96 -28.67
C ILE A 39 -2.76 44.03 -27.99
N GLY A 40 -1.45 43.89 -28.14
CA GLY A 40 -0.49 44.96 -28.46
C GLY A 40 -0.33 46.14 -27.49
N SER A 41 0.86 46.27 -26.90
CA SER A 41 1.43 47.56 -26.52
C SER A 41 2.96 47.54 -26.69
N LYS A 42 3.45 48.58 -27.38
CA LYS A 42 4.84 48.88 -27.78
C LYS A 42 5.67 49.33 -26.54
N PRO A 43 7.02 49.21 -26.53
CA PRO A 43 7.80 49.25 -25.31
C PRO A 43 8.08 50.69 -24.87
N ASP A 44 7.97 50.94 -23.57
CA ASP A 44 8.48 52.15 -22.95
C ASP A 44 9.61 51.79 -21.99
N GLY A 45 10.74 52.47 -22.17
CA GLY A 45 12.00 52.19 -21.49
C GLY A 45 11.92 52.58 -20.02
N THR A 46 11.69 51.60 -19.15
CA THR A 46 11.85 51.75 -17.70
C THR A 46 12.98 50.84 -17.25
N THR A 47 14.06 51.46 -16.76
CA THR A 47 15.20 50.80 -16.12
C THR A 47 14.71 49.91 -14.97
N GLN A 48 14.65 48.60 -15.23
CA GLN A 48 14.37 47.60 -14.21
C GLN A 48 15.59 47.45 -13.30
N VAL A 49 15.47 47.93 -12.07
CA VAL A 49 16.37 47.55 -10.98
C VAL A 49 16.16 46.06 -10.76
N MET A 50 17.17 45.25 -11.11
CA MET A 50 17.19 43.82 -10.84
C MET A 50 17.25 43.61 -9.32
N VAL A 51 16.09 43.51 -8.68
CA VAL A 51 15.99 42.92 -7.35
C VAL A 51 16.26 41.44 -7.55
N ALA A 52 17.45 40.99 -7.15
CA ALA A 52 17.79 39.58 -7.09
C ALA A 52 16.77 38.88 -6.19
N GLN A 53 15.80 38.21 -6.81
CA GLN A 53 14.91 37.30 -6.11
C GLN A 53 15.80 36.22 -5.50
N ALA A 54 15.92 36.23 -4.17
CA ALA A 54 16.48 35.13 -3.42
C ALA A 54 15.69 33.87 -3.79
N GLN A 55 16.31 32.98 -4.55
CA GLN A 55 15.73 31.68 -4.85
C GLN A 55 15.46 31.00 -3.50
N PRO A 56 14.22 30.57 -3.20
CA PRO A 56 14.00 29.75 -2.02
C PRO A 56 14.94 28.55 -2.14
N LEU A 57 15.80 28.38 -1.11
CA LEU A 57 16.70 27.24 -0.99
C LEU A 57 15.91 25.99 -1.32
N GLY A 58 16.21 25.39 -2.48
CA GLY A 58 15.46 24.27 -3.02
C GLY A 58 15.39 23.15 -2.00
N VAL A 59 14.23 22.98 -1.39
CA VAL A 59 13.91 21.76 -0.65
C VAL A 59 13.95 20.66 -1.71
N ALA A 60 14.96 19.80 -1.66
CA ALA A 60 15.08 18.68 -2.57
C ALA A 60 13.72 17.97 -2.66
N PRO A 61 13.22 17.66 -3.86
CA PRO A 61 11.92 17.02 -4.00
C PRO A 61 11.93 15.75 -3.15
N ALA A 62 11.01 15.68 -2.20
CA ALA A 62 10.95 14.57 -1.27
C ALA A 62 10.87 13.27 -2.11
N SER A 63 11.88 12.41 -1.99
CA SER A 63 12.03 11.28 -2.90
C SER A 63 10.87 10.30 -2.72
N ARG A 64 10.16 9.98 -3.81
CA ARG A 64 9.09 8.97 -3.80
C ARG A 64 9.69 7.58 -3.61
N VAL A 65 8.92 6.68 -2.99
CA VAL A 65 9.30 5.29 -2.74
C VAL A 65 8.29 4.34 -3.40
N LYS A 66 8.74 3.19 -3.89
CA LYS A 66 7.85 2.17 -4.46
C LYS A 66 7.36 1.24 -3.35
N ILE A 67 6.07 0.99 -3.28
CA ILE A 67 5.46 -0.01 -2.40
C ILE A 67 4.94 -1.13 -3.29
N PHE A 68 5.38 -2.36 -3.06
CA PHE A 68 4.98 -3.48 -3.91
C PHE A 68 3.79 -4.21 -3.31
N LEU A 69 2.65 -4.12 -3.97
CA LEU A 69 1.40 -4.71 -3.53
C LEU A 69 0.99 -5.85 -4.46
N PRO A 70 0.35 -6.91 -3.96
CA PRO A 70 -0.20 -7.94 -4.82
C PRO A 70 -1.28 -7.31 -5.70
N ARG A 71 -1.24 -7.69 -6.98
CA ARG A 71 -2.28 -7.37 -7.94
C ARG A 71 -2.67 -8.68 -8.60
N ASN A 72 -3.95 -8.92 -8.76
CA ASN A 72 -4.41 -10.16 -9.40
C ASN A 72 -4.91 -9.83 -10.81
N PRO A 73 -4.02 -9.80 -11.83
CA PRO A 73 -4.48 -9.78 -13.21
C PRO A 73 -5.08 -11.15 -13.49
N GLY A 74 -6.41 -11.19 -13.65
CA GLY A 74 -7.24 -12.39 -13.88
C GLY A 74 -6.49 -13.72 -14.09
N GLN A 75 -6.71 -14.66 -13.16
CA GLN A 75 -6.34 -16.08 -13.26
C GLN A 75 -4.83 -16.43 -13.19
N GLN A 76 -3.94 -15.51 -12.83
CA GLN A 76 -2.55 -15.90 -12.54
C GLN A 76 -2.40 -16.38 -11.09
N ASN A 77 -2.23 -17.69 -10.90
CA ASN A 77 -1.88 -18.32 -9.61
C ASN A 77 -0.45 -17.97 -9.12
N ASN A 78 0.12 -16.85 -9.55
CA ASN A 78 1.46 -16.41 -9.14
C ASN A 78 1.38 -15.62 -7.83
N LEU A 79 1.56 -16.33 -6.72
CA LEU A 79 1.57 -15.78 -5.37
C LEU A 79 2.71 -14.78 -5.10
N SER A 80 3.71 -14.73 -5.99
CA SER A 80 4.83 -13.80 -5.88
C SER A 80 4.70 -12.57 -6.78
N HIS A 81 3.62 -12.48 -7.58
CA HIS A 81 3.39 -11.32 -8.44
C HIS A 81 2.96 -10.11 -7.62
N VAL A 82 3.78 -9.06 -7.66
CA VAL A 82 3.54 -7.79 -6.97
C VAL A 82 3.92 -6.64 -7.90
N GLU A 83 3.14 -5.57 -7.85
CA GLU A 83 3.34 -4.39 -8.71
C GLU A 83 3.65 -3.15 -7.87
N PRO A 84 4.52 -2.24 -8.37
CA PRO A 84 4.93 -1.07 -7.62
C PRO A 84 3.83 0.02 -7.65
N VAL A 85 3.59 0.60 -6.47
CA VAL A 85 2.77 1.79 -6.27
C VAL A 85 3.63 2.87 -5.62
N TRP A 86 3.66 4.06 -6.20
CA TRP A 86 4.49 5.15 -5.70
C TRP A 86 3.87 5.88 -4.52
N ARG A 87 4.63 6.03 -3.42
CA ARG A 87 4.23 6.78 -2.22
C ARG A 87 5.22 7.89 -1.90
N GLN A 88 4.70 8.89 -1.21
CA GLN A 88 5.49 10.01 -0.71
C GLN A 88 5.76 9.80 0.79
N PRO A 89 7.01 9.55 1.21
CA PRO A 89 7.35 9.48 2.62
C PRO A 89 7.21 10.86 3.27
N ALA A 90 6.65 10.89 4.48
CA ALA A 90 6.52 12.11 5.27
C ALA A 90 7.79 12.46 6.08
N ASN A 91 8.71 11.50 6.23
CA ASN A 91 9.90 11.61 7.09
C ASN A 91 11.10 10.84 6.51
N SER A 92 12.27 10.99 7.14
CA SER A 92 13.55 10.40 6.69
C SER A 92 13.62 8.87 6.79
N GLY A 93 12.73 8.23 7.55
CA GLY A 93 12.67 6.78 7.72
C GLY A 93 12.07 6.04 6.52
N VAL A 94 12.59 6.24 5.31
CA VAL A 94 11.95 5.79 4.05
C VAL A 94 11.67 4.28 4.00
N ALA A 95 12.60 3.44 4.46
CA ALA A 95 12.39 1.99 4.50
C ALA A 95 11.31 1.58 5.52
N GLN A 96 11.29 2.23 6.68
CA GLN A 96 10.28 1.98 7.71
C GLN A 96 8.90 2.48 7.27
N PHE A 97 8.84 3.66 6.65
CA PHE A 97 7.64 4.16 5.99
C PHE A 97 7.14 3.16 4.93
N ALA A 98 8.04 2.63 4.09
CA ALA A 98 7.67 1.71 3.03
C ALA A 98 7.03 0.42 3.58
N ILE A 99 7.60 -0.19 4.62
CA ILE A 99 6.98 -1.34 5.29
C ILE A 99 5.64 -0.96 5.94
N GLY A 100 5.56 0.22 6.56
CA GLY A 100 4.29 0.72 7.10
C GLY A 100 3.21 0.80 6.02
N GLN A 101 3.55 1.22 4.80
CA GLN A 101 2.62 1.25 3.68
C GLN A 101 2.25 -0.14 3.13
N VAL A 102 3.18 -1.11 3.17
CA VAL A 102 2.84 -2.52 2.84
C VAL A 102 1.80 -3.07 3.82
N ILE A 103 1.95 -2.77 5.12
CA ILE A 103 1.02 -3.20 6.17
C ILE A 103 -0.32 -2.47 6.07
N ALA A 104 -0.31 -1.15 5.82
CA ALA A 104 -1.52 -0.37 5.61
C ALA A 104 -2.30 -0.87 4.37
N GLY A 105 -1.60 -1.43 3.39
CA GLY A 105 -2.16 -1.98 2.18
C GLY A 105 -2.58 -0.92 1.15
N PRO A 106 -3.38 -1.31 0.15
CA PRO A 106 -3.79 -0.41 -0.92
C PRO A 106 -4.79 0.65 -0.45
N THR A 107 -4.73 1.83 -1.08
CA THR A 107 -5.80 2.85 -0.99
C THR A 107 -7.08 2.38 -1.66
N GLN A 108 -8.17 3.12 -1.47
CA GLN A 108 -9.43 2.81 -2.15
C GLN A 108 -9.30 2.88 -3.67
N GLN A 109 -8.55 3.85 -4.20
CA GLN A 109 -8.28 3.97 -5.62
C GLN A 109 -7.45 2.80 -6.14
N GLU A 110 -6.43 2.36 -5.39
CA GLU A 110 -5.64 1.18 -5.77
C GLU A 110 -6.45 -0.11 -5.71
N LYS A 111 -7.34 -0.27 -4.74
CA LYS A 111 -8.26 -1.42 -4.69
C LYS A 111 -9.14 -1.49 -5.94
N GLN A 112 -9.63 -0.35 -6.43
CA GLN A 112 -10.39 -0.27 -7.69
C GLN A 112 -9.56 -0.68 -8.91
N LEU A 113 -8.22 -0.57 -8.84
CA LEU A 113 -7.28 -1.03 -9.87
C LEU A 113 -6.88 -2.51 -9.71
N GLY A 114 -7.44 -3.21 -8.73
CA GLY A 114 -7.22 -4.65 -8.48
C GLY A 114 -6.05 -4.97 -7.54
N PHE A 115 -5.51 -3.99 -6.82
CA PHE A 115 -4.53 -4.24 -5.76
C PHE A 115 -5.21 -4.76 -4.50
N SER A 116 -4.55 -5.68 -3.79
CA SER A 116 -5.03 -6.24 -2.52
C SER A 116 -4.04 -6.01 -1.38
N ALA A 117 -4.52 -6.15 -0.14
CA ALA A 117 -3.66 -6.06 1.03
C ALA A 117 -2.81 -7.33 1.16
N PRO A 118 -1.47 -7.22 1.24
CA PRO A 118 -0.60 -8.39 1.37
C PRO A 118 -0.56 -8.95 2.80
N ILE A 119 -0.86 -8.12 3.81
CA ILE A 119 -0.68 -8.43 5.22
C ILE A 119 -1.90 -7.96 5.98
N THR A 120 -2.43 -8.82 6.86
CA THR A 120 -3.43 -8.43 7.85
C THR A 120 -2.88 -8.71 9.24
N LEU A 121 -2.80 -7.70 10.09
CA LEU A 121 -2.33 -7.86 11.47
C LEU A 121 -3.51 -8.02 12.43
N LYS A 122 -3.39 -8.93 13.40
CA LYS A 122 -4.39 -9.22 14.44
C LYS A 122 -3.76 -9.26 15.83
N GLY A 123 -4.61 -9.14 16.85
CA GLY A 123 -4.21 -9.24 18.26
C GLY A 123 -3.44 -8.02 18.79
N SER A 124 -2.96 -8.14 20.02
CA SER A 124 -2.14 -7.14 20.69
C SER A 124 -0.70 -7.15 20.21
N SER A 125 -0.04 -6.01 20.28
CA SER A 125 1.40 -5.92 20.02
C SER A 125 2.21 -6.40 21.22
N ASN A 126 3.32 -7.11 20.99
CA ASN A 126 4.29 -7.47 22.03
C ASN A 126 5.44 -6.46 22.16
N CYS A 127 5.47 -5.41 21.33
CA CYS A 127 6.56 -4.43 21.32
C CYS A 127 6.07 -2.96 21.25
N GLY A 128 4.76 -2.72 21.45
CA GLY A 128 4.13 -1.39 21.44
C GLY A 128 3.87 -0.78 20.06
N LYS A 129 4.19 -1.49 18.97
CA LYS A 129 3.98 -1.06 17.57
C LYS A 129 3.63 -2.25 16.69
N ASP A 130 3.36 -2.04 15.40
CA ASP A 130 3.00 -3.13 14.49
C ASP A 130 4.20 -4.00 14.09
N PHE A 131 5.40 -3.41 14.00
CA PHE A 131 6.64 -4.10 13.60
C PHE A 131 7.90 -3.34 14.06
N THR A 132 9.04 -4.04 14.07
CA THR A 132 10.39 -3.48 14.15
C THR A 132 11.13 -3.74 12.84
N LEU A 133 11.96 -2.78 12.41
CA LEU A 133 12.85 -2.95 11.27
C LEU A 133 14.25 -2.49 11.69
N ALA A 134 15.22 -3.39 11.57
CA ALA A 134 16.63 -3.09 11.79
C ALA A 134 17.41 -3.42 10.51
N ILE A 135 18.33 -2.53 10.11
CA ILE A 135 19.18 -2.73 8.94
C ILE A 135 20.63 -2.67 9.43
N THR A 136 21.37 -3.76 9.29
CA THR A 136 22.76 -3.86 9.75
C THR A 136 23.58 -4.62 8.73
N SER A 137 24.67 -4.02 8.25
CA SER A 137 25.58 -4.64 7.27
C SER A 137 24.88 -5.19 6.01
N GLY A 138 23.81 -4.51 5.59
CA GLY A 138 22.98 -4.89 4.44
C GLY A 138 21.99 -6.03 4.67
N LEU A 139 21.84 -6.52 5.89
CA LEU A 139 20.74 -7.39 6.30
C LEU A 139 19.61 -6.54 6.88
N ALA A 140 18.42 -6.62 6.29
CA ALA A 140 17.20 -6.08 6.85
C ALA A 140 16.45 -7.14 7.65
N ARG A 141 16.36 -6.96 8.96
CA ARG A 141 15.57 -7.81 9.87
C ARG A 141 14.26 -7.10 10.18
N LEU A 142 13.17 -7.60 9.60
CA LEU A 142 11.80 -7.18 9.87
C LEU A 142 11.16 -8.18 10.84
N GLN A 143 10.64 -7.72 11.96
CA GLN A 143 9.84 -8.53 12.87
C GLN A 143 8.48 -7.88 13.08
N PHE A 144 7.41 -8.61 12.77
CA PHE A 144 6.07 -8.18 13.15
C PHE A 144 5.94 -8.31 14.66
N CYS A 145 5.28 -7.34 15.28
CA CYS A 145 5.01 -7.36 16.72
C CYS A 145 3.56 -7.71 17.03
N LYS A 146 2.72 -7.82 15.99
CA LYS A 146 1.36 -8.35 16.04
C LYS A 146 1.30 -9.64 15.24
N GLN A 147 0.29 -10.46 15.51
CA GLN A 147 0.09 -11.69 14.77
C GLN A 147 -0.25 -11.37 13.31
N VAL A 148 0.52 -11.95 12.37
CA VAL A 148 0.15 -11.92 10.96
C VAL A 148 -0.95 -12.97 10.75
N ALA A 149 -2.14 -12.52 10.35
CA ALA A 149 -3.21 -13.42 9.96
C ALA A 149 -2.83 -14.07 8.63
N SER A 150 -2.87 -15.39 8.59
CA SER A 150 -2.57 -16.18 7.40
C SER A 150 -3.72 -17.14 7.12
N ALA A 151 -4.16 -17.18 5.87
CA ALA A 151 -5.07 -18.21 5.37
C ALA A 151 -4.33 -19.45 4.83
N GLY A 152 -3.01 -19.53 5.03
CA GLY A 152 -2.15 -20.62 4.58
C GLY A 152 -0.98 -20.13 3.71
N VAL A 153 -0.21 -21.09 3.16
CA VAL A 153 1.05 -20.84 2.44
C VAL A 153 0.93 -19.80 1.33
N GLY A 154 -0.22 -19.75 0.63
CA GLY A 154 -0.44 -18.77 -0.44
C GLY A 154 -0.52 -17.34 0.05
N ASP A 155 -1.05 -17.13 1.26
CA ASP A 155 -1.14 -15.82 1.87
C ASP A 155 0.22 -15.37 2.40
N ASP A 156 0.94 -16.28 3.06
CA ASP A 156 2.31 -16.03 3.53
C ASP A 156 3.24 -15.67 2.36
N ALA A 157 3.15 -16.38 1.25
CA ALA A 157 3.96 -16.12 0.06
C ALA A 157 3.73 -14.71 -0.52
N ARG A 158 2.47 -14.22 -0.52
CA ARG A 158 2.14 -12.87 -0.95
C ARG A 158 2.72 -11.82 0.00
N ALA A 159 2.54 -12.01 1.30
CA ALA A 159 3.10 -11.15 2.34
C ALA A 159 4.63 -11.02 2.18
N ILE A 160 5.31 -12.17 2.10
CA ILE A 160 6.76 -12.27 1.95
C ILE A 160 7.23 -11.60 0.65
N SER A 161 6.52 -11.80 -0.46
CA SER A 161 6.89 -11.22 -1.77
C SER A 161 6.77 -9.70 -1.77
N SER A 162 5.69 -9.16 -1.21
CA SER A 162 5.50 -7.71 -1.07
C SER A 162 6.59 -7.06 -0.23
N VAL A 163 6.91 -7.65 0.93
CA VAL A 163 7.99 -7.14 1.79
C VAL A 163 9.34 -7.22 1.07
N ASN A 164 9.64 -8.37 0.44
CA ASN A 164 10.92 -8.56 -0.25
C ASN A 164 11.12 -7.57 -1.39
N ALA A 165 10.12 -7.41 -2.27
CA ALA A 165 10.20 -6.48 -3.39
C ALA A 165 10.31 -5.03 -2.89
N THR A 166 9.59 -4.67 -1.83
CA THR A 166 9.66 -3.33 -1.22
C THR A 166 11.02 -3.05 -0.60
N LEU A 167 11.64 -3.98 0.13
CA LEU A 167 12.93 -3.72 0.76
C LEU A 167 14.11 -3.84 -0.23
N LYS A 168 14.03 -4.71 -1.22
CA LYS A 168 15.10 -4.87 -2.23
C LYS A 168 15.29 -3.65 -3.14
N GLN A 169 14.36 -2.69 -3.15
CA GLN A 169 14.56 -1.45 -3.89
C GLN A 169 15.70 -0.60 -3.30
N PHE A 170 16.04 -0.80 -2.03
CA PHE A 170 17.10 -0.06 -1.37
C PHE A 170 18.44 -0.75 -1.61
N PRO A 171 19.41 -0.10 -2.27
CA PRO A 171 20.68 -0.75 -2.64
C PRO A 171 21.53 -1.15 -1.43
N ALA A 172 21.29 -0.54 -0.27
CA ALA A 172 21.93 -0.94 0.98
C ALA A 172 21.48 -2.31 1.48
N ILE A 173 20.29 -2.80 1.08
CA ILE A 173 19.71 -4.06 1.56
C ILE A 173 20.05 -5.19 0.58
N ARG A 174 20.87 -6.14 1.02
CA ARG A 174 21.32 -7.31 0.27
C ARG A 174 20.53 -8.57 0.64
N SER A 175 20.15 -8.69 1.90
CA SER A 175 19.40 -9.83 2.44
C SER A 175 18.28 -9.35 3.35
N ILE A 176 17.24 -10.16 3.47
CA ILE A 176 16.03 -9.84 4.24
C ILE A 176 15.64 -11.07 5.05
N VAL A 177 15.35 -10.83 6.33
CA VAL A 177 14.79 -11.80 7.27
C VAL A 177 13.46 -11.24 7.76
N ILE A 178 12.38 -12.01 7.58
CA ILE A 178 11.02 -11.63 7.96
C ILE A 178 10.55 -12.57 9.05
N LEU A 179 10.20 -12.00 10.20
CA LEU A 179 9.85 -12.74 11.39
C LEU A 179 8.43 -12.45 11.85
N ASP A 180 7.78 -13.48 12.37
CA ASP A 180 6.49 -13.38 13.03
C ASP A 180 6.61 -12.72 14.43
N GLN A 181 5.48 -12.60 15.12
CA GLN A 181 5.41 -12.04 16.47
C GLN A 181 6.34 -12.73 17.47
N ASN A 182 6.56 -14.04 17.32
CA ASN A 182 7.36 -14.86 18.22
C ASN A 182 8.85 -14.86 17.85
N GLY A 183 9.23 -14.17 16.76
CA GLY A 183 10.61 -14.14 16.27
C GLY A 183 10.99 -15.34 15.40
N ASN A 184 10.01 -16.14 14.97
CA ASN A 184 10.22 -17.24 14.02
C ASN A 184 10.10 -16.73 12.57
N CYS A 185 10.64 -17.49 11.62
CA CYS A 185 10.52 -17.17 10.20
C CYS A 185 9.05 -17.15 9.77
N LEU A 186 8.60 -16.03 9.19
CA LEU A 186 7.24 -15.92 8.68
C LEU A 186 6.98 -16.98 7.60
N GLY A 187 5.87 -17.70 7.72
CA GLY A 187 5.47 -18.77 6.78
C GLY A 187 6.27 -20.07 6.90
N ASP A 188 7.15 -20.22 7.90
CA ASP A 188 7.86 -21.47 8.14
C ASP A 188 7.03 -22.46 8.97
N MET A 189 6.21 -23.26 8.28
CA MET A 189 5.41 -24.30 8.92
C MET A 189 6.24 -25.48 9.46
N SER A 190 7.53 -25.57 9.12
CA SER A 190 8.41 -26.66 9.58
C SER A 190 9.03 -26.39 10.96
N GLY A 191 9.02 -25.13 11.42
CA GLY A 191 9.67 -24.70 12.65
C GLY A 191 11.22 -24.70 12.60
N GLN A 192 11.82 -24.98 11.44
CA GLN A 192 13.27 -25.06 11.30
C GLN A 192 13.97 -23.70 11.28
N ASN A 193 13.21 -22.62 11.17
CA ASN A 193 13.66 -21.24 11.16
C ASN A 193 14.81 -20.99 10.17
N ARG A 194 14.67 -21.53 8.95
CA ARG A 194 15.75 -21.49 7.94
C ARG A 194 16.18 -20.08 7.53
N CYS A 195 15.30 -19.09 7.67
CA CYS A 195 15.65 -17.70 7.37
C CYS A 195 16.70 -17.11 8.35
N LEU A 196 16.85 -17.68 9.56
CA LEU A 196 17.83 -17.23 10.56
C LEU A 196 19.25 -17.76 10.32
N ARG A 197 19.43 -18.72 9.41
CA ARG A 197 20.73 -19.40 9.17
C ARG A 197 21.53 -18.79 8.00
N ARG A 198 21.35 -17.50 7.72
CA ARG A 198 21.96 -16.80 6.58
C ARG A 198 23.15 -15.95 6.94
#